data_AF-A0A167T8W3-F1
#
_entry.id   AF-A0A167T8W3-F1
#
_cell.length_a   1.000
_cell.length_b   1.000
_cell.length_c   1.000
_cell.angle_alpha   90.00
_cell.angle_beta   90.00
_cell.angle_gamma   90.00
#
_symmetry.space_group_name_H-M   'P 1'
#
loop_
_entity.id
_entity.type
_entity.pdbx_description
1 polymer ?
#
loop_
_entity_poly.entity_id
_entity_poly.type
_entity_poly.pdbx_seq_one_letter_code
_entity_poly.pdbx_strand_id
1 'polypeptide(L)'
;MMDNQFFKNVEKKTGVNMKDILELANSLQHANFKDEQTVRGVIKRVAQIANRKVPKELEDKIVQTIIQNGKQLDFNTIANMINKK
;
A
#
# COMPACT_ATOMS: atom_id res chain seq x y z
N MET A 1 17.47 -8.81 15.46
CA MET A 1 17.17 -10.23 15.16
C MET A 1 15.67 -10.53 15.01
N MET A 2 14.75 -9.67 15.47
CA MET A 2 13.30 -9.83 15.31
C MET A 2 12.78 -9.59 13.87
N ASP A 3 13.43 -8.74 13.09
CA ASP A 3 13.06 -8.43 11.69
C ASP A 3 12.98 -9.67 10.77
N ASN A 4 13.91 -10.62 10.93
CA ASN A 4 14.01 -11.76 10.01
C ASN A 4 12.80 -12.70 10.04
N GLN A 5 12.08 -12.80 11.16
CA GLN A 5 10.92 -13.69 11.28
C GLN A 5 9.69 -13.10 10.57
N PHE A 6 9.45 -11.80 10.76
CA PHE A 6 8.40 -11.08 10.06
C PHE A 6 8.62 -11.14 8.54
N PHE A 7 9.83 -10.80 8.10
CA PHE A 7 10.21 -10.82 6.68
C PHE A 7 10.07 -12.19 6.03
N LYS A 8 10.57 -13.24 6.68
CA LYS A 8 10.42 -14.63 6.19
C LYS A 8 8.96 -15.08 6.12
N ASN A 9 8.13 -14.66 7.06
CA ASN A 9 6.72 -15.04 7.07
C ASN A 9 5.93 -14.33 5.97
N VAL A 10 6.25 -13.07 5.68
CA VAL A 10 5.64 -12.35 4.55
C VAL A 10 6.11 -12.99 3.23
N GLU A 11 7.42 -13.18 3.03
CA GLU A 11 7.97 -13.83 1.83
C GLU A 11 7.34 -15.21 1.58
N LYS A 12 7.20 -16.05 2.63
CA LYS A 12 6.53 -17.36 2.51
C LYS A 12 5.04 -17.26 2.16
N LYS A 13 4.33 -16.26 2.67
CA LYS A 13 2.88 -16.11 2.45
C LYS A 13 2.54 -15.45 1.13
N THR A 14 3.37 -14.51 0.68
CA THR A 14 3.09 -13.69 -0.50
C THR A 14 3.93 -14.09 -1.71
N GLY A 15 5.02 -14.84 -1.50
CA GLY A 15 6.00 -15.20 -2.54
C GLY A 15 6.90 -14.03 -2.95
N VAL A 16 6.89 -12.94 -2.18
CA VAL A 16 7.58 -11.69 -2.50
C VAL A 16 8.96 -11.67 -1.86
N ASN A 17 10.00 -11.35 -2.65
CA ASN A 17 11.35 -11.19 -2.13
C ASN A 17 11.46 -9.92 -1.27
N MET A 18 11.93 -10.09 -0.03
CA MET A 18 12.05 -8.95 0.89
C MET A 18 13.11 -7.93 0.49
N LYS A 19 14.13 -8.35 -0.26
CA LYS A 19 15.13 -7.43 -0.80
C LYS A 19 14.48 -6.41 -1.75
N ASP A 20 13.64 -6.88 -2.67
CA ASP A 20 12.95 -6.02 -3.64
C ASP A 20 11.99 -5.04 -2.94
N ILE A 21 11.32 -5.50 -1.87
CA ILE A 21 10.45 -4.65 -1.05
C ILE A 21 11.25 -3.57 -0.31
N LEU A 22 12.41 -3.90 0.25
CA LEU A 22 13.28 -2.94 0.92
C LEU A 22 13.89 -1.93 -0.05
N GLU A 23 14.33 -2.35 -1.23
CA GLU A 23 14.81 -1.46 -2.30
C GLU A 23 13.69 -0.52 -2.77
N LEU A 24 12.48 -1.06 -2.94
CA LEU A 24 11.32 -0.26 -3.24
C LEU A 24 11.04 0.75 -2.13
N ALA A 25 10.96 0.32 -0.86
CA ALA A 25 10.71 1.21 0.27
C ALA A 25 11.72 2.37 0.33
N ASN A 26 13.02 2.09 0.15
CA ASN A 26 14.07 3.11 0.08
C ASN A 26 13.84 4.10 -1.08
N SER A 27 13.50 3.59 -2.28
CA SER A 27 13.19 4.44 -3.44
C SER A 27 11.97 5.34 -3.23
N LEU A 28 11.06 4.94 -2.34
CA LEU A 28 9.81 5.63 -2.07
C LEU A 28 9.87 6.58 -0.87
N GLN A 29 10.97 6.64 -0.13
CA GLN A 29 11.12 7.55 1.02
C GLN A 29 10.95 9.03 0.63
N HIS A 30 11.22 9.38 -0.62
CA HIS A 30 11.05 10.73 -1.17
C HIS A 30 9.85 10.84 -2.13
N ALA A 31 9.03 9.80 -2.24
CA ALA A 31 7.90 9.79 -3.17
C ALA A 31 6.72 10.60 -2.63
N ASN A 32 6.03 11.32 -3.53
CA ASN A 32 4.83 12.06 -3.18
C ASN A 32 3.59 11.17 -3.24
N PHE A 33 3.17 10.61 -2.11
CA PHE A 33 1.96 9.76 -2.02
C PHE A 33 0.64 10.53 -2.14
N LYS A 34 0.68 11.86 -2.36
CA LYS A 34 -0.49 12.66 -2.72
C LYS A 34 -0.70 12.75 -4.23
N ASP A 35 0.28 12.33 -5.02
CA ASP A 35 0.24 12.33 -6.47
C ASP A 35 -0.23 10.99 -7.02
N GLU A 36 -1.27 11.03 -7.85
CA GLU A 36 -1.89 9.83 -8.42
C GLU A 36 -0.90 9.01 -9.25
N GLN A 37 -0.09 9.68 -10.06
CA GLN A 37 0.86 9.02 -10.94
C GLN A 37 1.94 8.28 -10.14
N THR A 38 2.41 8.92 -9.07
CA THR A 38 3.40 8.37 -8.14
C THR A 38 2.83 7.13 -7.46
N VAL A 39 1.65 7.23 -6.84
CA VAL A 39 0.99 6.11 -6.15
C VAL A 39 0.71 4.95 -7.11
N ARG A 40 0.20 5.24 -8.31
CA ARG A 40 -0.05 4.25 -9.36
C ARG A 40 1.24 3.53 -9.76
N GLY A 41 2.33 4.28 -9.94
CA GLY A 41 3.66 3.73 -10.22
C GLY A 41 4.17 2.79 -9.13
N VAL A 42 3.94 3.13 -7.86
CA VAL A 42 4.27 2.26 -6.71
C VAL A 42 3.49 0.96 -6.77
N ILE A 43 2.17 1.03 -6.94
CA ILE A 43 1.29 -0.14 -6.94
C ILE A 43 1.68 -1.12 -8.05
N LYS A 44 1.99 -0.62 -9.26
CA LYS A 44 2.47 -1.45 -10.36
C LYS A 44 3.77 -2.18 -10.02
N ARG A 45 4.74 -1.47 -9.43
CA ARG A 45 6.01 -2.09 -9.03
C ARG A 45 5.78 -3.18 -7.98
N VAL A 46 4.98 -2.93 -6.95
CA VAL A 46 4.62 -3.94 -5.94
C VAL A 46 3.91 -5.13 -6.58
N ALA A 47 2.96 -4.89 -7.49
CA ALA A 47 2.23 -5.95 -8.20
C ALA A 47 3.17 -6.83 -9.04
N GLN A 48 4.16 -6.23 -9.71
CA GLN A 48 5.19 -6.95 -10.47
C GLN A 48 6.07 -7.81 -9.55
N ILE A 49 6.55 -7.24 -8.43
CA ILE A 49 7.37 -7.98 -7.46
C ILE A 49 6.57 -9.15 -6.86
N ALA A 50 5.29 -8.94 -6.55
CA ALA A 50 4.40 -9.98 -6.05
C ALA A 50 3.91 -10.97 -7.13
N ASN A 51 4.28 -10.74 -8.39
CA ASN A 51 3.78 -11.49 -9.54
C ASN A 51 2.24 -11.64 -9.53
N ARG A 52 1.54 -10.56 -9.13
CA ARG A 52 0.09 -10.50 -9.05
C ARG A 52 -0.44 -9.57 -10.13
N LYS A 53 -1.46 -10.01 -10.86
CA LYS A 53 -2.20 -9.15 -11.78
C LYS A 53 -3.12 -8.24 -10.99
N VAL A 54 -2.92 -6.93 -11.11
CA VAL A 54 -3.83 -5.90 -10.58
C VAL A 54 -4.62 -5.34 -11.77
N PRO A 55 -5.93 -5.61 -11.89
CA PRO A 55 -6.75 -5.00 -12.93
C PRO A 55 -6.90 -3.50 -12.68
N LYS A 56 -7.12 -2.72 -13.74
CA LYS A 56 -7.22 -1.25 -13.66
C LYS A 56 -8.21 -0.76 -12.60
N GLU A 57 -9.38 -1.39 -12.51
CA GLU A 57 -10.39 -1.02 -11.51
C GLU A 57 -9.91 -1.21 -10.06
N LEU A 58 -9.10 -2.26 -9.81
CA LEU A 58 -8.52 -2.49 -8.48
C LEU A 58 -7.38 -1.51 -8.21
N GLU A 59 -6.55 -1.25 -9.22
CA GLU A 59 -5.49 -0.24 -9.16
C GLU A 59 -6.08 1.13 -8.81
N ASP A 60 -7.10 1.58 -9.55
CA ASP A 60 -7.77 2.86 -9.32
C ASP A 60 -8.42 2.93 -7.93
N LYS A 61 -9.04 1.84 -7.44
CA LYS A 61 -9.55 1.80 -6.06
C LYS A 61 -8.44 1.95 -5.03
N ILE A 62 -7.30 1.30 -5.22
CA ILE A 62 -6.16 1.40 -4.27
C ILE A 62 -5.58 2.82 -4.30
N VAL A 63 -5.36 3.35 -5.50
CA VAL A 63 -4.87 4.72 -5.72
C VAL A 63 -5.80 5.74 -5.08
N GLN A 64 -7.09 5.65 -5.39
CA GLN A 64 -8.12 6.51 -4.81
C GLN A 64 -8.14 6.38 -3.28
N THR A 65 -8.04 5.17 -2.75
CA THR A 65 -7.99 4.94 -1.29
C THR A 65 -6.78 5.62 -0.67
N ILE A 66 -5.58 5.50 -1.25
CA ILE A 66 -4.35 6.10 -0.72
C ILE A 66 -4.40 7.64 -0.78
N ILE A 67 -4.88 8.20 -1.88
CA ILE A 67 -4.98 9.65 -2.07
C ILE A 67 -6.11 10.24 -1.22
N GLN A 68 -7.29 9.61 -1.19
CA GLN A 68 -8.46 10.08 -0.44
C GLN A 68 -8.30 9.90 1.08
N ASN A 69 -7.70 8.79 1.55
CA ASN A 69 -7.39 8.60 2.98
C ASN A 69 -6.25 9.48 3.46
N GLY A 70 -5.56 10.20 2.58
CA GLY A 70 -4.70 11.32 2.97
C GLY A 70 -5.45 12.48 3.63
N LYS A 71 -6.80 12.51 3.58
CA LYS A 71 -7.62 13.59 4.16
C LYS A 71 -8.86 13.18 4.96
N GLN A 72 -9.33 11.94 4.91
CA GLN A 72 -10.66 11.60 5.45
C GLN A 72 -10.72 10.30 6.26
N LEU A 73 -9.91 10.21 7.31
CA LEU A 73 -10.38 9.68 8.59
C LEU A 73 -10.74 10.89 9.45
N ASP A 74 -11.73 11.64 8.98
CA ASP A 74 -12.27 12.76 9.74
C ASP A 74 -12.94 12.16 10.98
N PHE A 75 -12.56 12.64 12.17
CA PHE A 75 -13.13 12.16 13.43
C PHE A 75 -14.66 12.16 13.42
N ASN A 76 -15.29 13.05 12.63
CA ASN A 76 -16.74 13.10 12.47
C ASN A 76 -17.31 11.86 11.75
N THR A 77 -16.59 11.29 10.78
CA THR A 77 -16.99 10.05 10.10
C THR A 77 -16.94 8.86 11.05
N ILE A 78 -15.93 8.82 11.93
CA ILE A 78 -15.80 7.79 12.97
C ILE A 78 -16.91 7.96 14.02
N ALA A 79 -17.17 9.19 14.46
CA ALA A 79 -18.22 9.51 15.43
C ALA A 79 -19.62 9.11 14.92
N ASN A 80 -19.93 9.36 13.64
CA ASN A 80 -21.22 9.01 13.05
C ASN A 80 -21.43 7.50 12.88
N MET A 81 -20.36 6.71 12.72
CA MET A 81 -20.46 5.25 12.72
C MET A 81 -20.63 4.68 14.12
N ILE A 82 -19.99 5.29 15.13
CA ILE A 82 -20.11 4.87 16.54
C ILE A 82 -21.49 5.23 17.11
N ASN A 83 -22.07 6.36 16.71
CA ASN A 83 -23.32 6.86 17.28
C ASN A 83 -24.59 6.29 16.62
N LYS A 84 -24.46 5.44 15.59
CA LYS A 84 -25.59 4.66 15.07
C LYS A 84 -25.75 3.39 15.92
N LYS A 85 -26.47 3.54 17.02
CA LYS A 85 -27.04 2.43 17.80
C LYS A 85 -28.51 2.27 17.44
#